data_AF-A0A1M2ZJD9-F1
#
_entry.id   AF-A0A1M2ZJD9-F1
#
_cell.length_a   1.000
_cell.length_b   1.000
_cell.length_c   1.000
_cell.angle_alpha   90.00
_cell.angle_beta   90.00
_cell.angle_gamma   90.00
#
_symmetry.space_group_name_H-M   'P 1'
#
loop_
_entity.id
_entity.type
_entity.pdbx_description
1 polymer ?
#
loop_
_entity_poly.entity_id
_entity_poly.type
_entity_poly.pdbx_seq_one_letter_code
_entity_poly.pdbx_strand_id
1 'polypeptide(L)'
;MTETTTIERDIAAAVSAARIRLRFDRVVIGLVARLKAALDHVVPQDQSIVFTLTAPIRLPAKTAAAIEALVRDGLDGRDIRTTLHGNHVQLRRVAGVSAEMPRVAGFVHNQPSDGEHILDLAQARLLERK
;
A
#
# COMPACT_ATOMS: atom_id res chain seq x y z
N MET A 1 20.27 5.07 -4.69
CA MET A 1 19.12 5.05 -3.76
C MET A 1 18.08 5.98 -4.34
N THR A 2 16.95 5.45 -4.79
CA THR A 2 15.87 6.20 -5.48
C THR A 2 15.02 6.98 -4.49
N GLU A 3 14.56 8.17 -4.88
CA GLU A 3 13.77 9.09 -4.07
C GLU A 3 12.46 8.47 -3.55
N THR A 4 11.82 7.64 -4.37
CA THR A 4 10.63 6.84 -4.03
C THR A 4 10.84 5.98 -2.78
N THR A 5 12.04 5.39 -2.61
CA THR A 5 12.38 4.57 -1.45
C THR A 5 12.50 5.41 -0.17
N THR A 6 12.80 6.70 -0.30
CA THR A 6 12.85 7.63 0.84
C THR A 6 11.45 7.96 1.34
N ILE A 7 10.49 8.19 0.43
CA ILE A 7 9.09 8.47 0.79
C ILE A 7 8.43 7.30 1.52
N GLU A 8 8.62 6.08 1.03
CA GLU A 8 8.05 4.91 1.70
C GLU A 8 8.63 4.66 3.09
N ARG A 9 9.91 5.02 3.30
CA ARG A 9 10.55 4.97 4.61
C ARG A 9 9.98 6.04 5.55
N ASP A 10 9.72 7.24 5.05
CA ASP A 10 9.09 8.31 5.82
C ASP A 10 7.67 7.92 6.26
N ILE A 11 6.87 7.36 5.36
CA ILE A 11 5.54 6.82 5.70
C ILE A 11 5.67 5.71 6.75
N ALA A 12 6.58 4.76 6.57
CA ALA A 12 6.81 3.69 7.54
C ALA A 12 7.25 4.22 8.91
N ALA A 13 8.04 5.30 8.95
CA ALA A 13 8.45 5.96 10.18
C ALA A 13 7.26 6.65 10.87
N ALA A 14 6.41 7.35 10.13
CA ALA A 14 5.18 7.96 10.66
C ALA A 14 4.22 6.91 11.25
N VAL A 15 4.05 5.78 10.55
CA VAL A 15 3.24 4.64 11.02
C VAL A 15 3.81 4.02 12.29
N SER A 16 5.14 3.89 12.35
CA SER A 16 5.84 3.38 13.55
C SER A 16 5.71 4.35 14.72
N ALA A 17 5.76 5.66 14.50
CA ALA A 17 5.54 6.69 15.51
C ALA A 17 4.12 6.65 16.07
N ALA A 18 3.13 6.29 15.25
CA ALA A 18 1.76 5.98 15.67
C ALA A 18 1.61 4.62 16.38
N ARG A 19 2.72 3.95 16.73
CA ARG A 19 2.80 2.65 17.41
C ARG A 19 2.16 1.50 16.64
N ILE A 20 2.02 1.62 15.32
CA ILE A 20 1.56 0.54 14.45
C ILE A 20 2.78 -0.28 13.99
N ARG A 21 2.77 -1.58 14.28
CA ARG A 21 3.87 -2.48 13.93
C ARG A 21 3.73 -3.00 12.50
N LEU A 22 4.58 -2.47 11.62
CA LEU A 22 4.73 -2.96 10.25
C LEU A 22 5.61 -4.22 10.19
N ARG A 23 5.36 -5.05 9.18
CA ARG A 23 6.09 -6.28 8.87
C ARG A 23 6.97 -6.05 7.65
N PHE A 24 8.20 -6.56 7.70
CA PHE A 24 9.19 -6.45 6.62
C PHE A 24 9.93 -7.77 6.39
N ASP A 25 9.29 -8.90 6.74
CA ASP A 25 9.88 -10.21 6.46
C ASP A 25 9.92 -10.51 4.94
N ARG A 26 10.69 -11.52 4.55
CA ARG A 26 10.94 -11.83 3.14
C ARG A 26 9.67 -12.04 2.32
N VAL A 27 8.62 -12.62 2.91
CA VAL A 27 7.34 -12.86 2.25
C VAL A 27 6.65 -11.52 1.96
N VAL A 28 6.65 -10.62 2.94
CA VAL A 28 6.10 -9.27 2.79
C VAL A 28 6.84 -8.48 1.70
N ILE A 29 8.17 -8.43 1.77
CA ILE A 29 8.99 -7.70 0.79
C ILE A 29 8.70 -8.22 -0.62
N GLY A 30 8.65 -9.55 -0.80
CA GLY A 30 8.35 -10.17 -2.09
C GLY A 30 6.95 -9.85 -2.61
N LEU A 31 5.93 -9.88 -1.74
CA LEU A 31 4.55 -9.53 -2.11
C LEU A 31 4.44 -8.07 -2.55
N VAL A 32 5.00 -7.13 -1.78
CA VAL A 32 4.93 -5.70 -2.09
C VAL A 32 5.70 -5.38 -3.37
N ALA A 33 6.90 -5.94 -3.54
CA ALA A 33 7.69 -5.74 -4.75
C ALA A 33 6.97 -6.25 -6.01
N ARG A 34 6.31 -7.42 -5.92
CA ARG A 34 5.51 -7.98 -7.02
C ARG A 34 4.36 -7.06 -7.40
N LEU A 35 3.61 -6.56 -6.41
CA LEU A 35 2.48 -5.66 -6.64
C LEU A 35 2.92 -4.34 -7.28
N LYS A 36 4.01 -3.74 -6.79
CA LYS A 36 4.60 -2.55 -7.41
C LYS A 36 4.92 -2.76 -8.88
N ALA A 37 5.64 -3.84 -9.19
CA ALA A 37 6.02 -4.14 -10.57
C ALA A 37 4.79 -4.38 -11.49
N ALA A 38 3.76 -5.06 -10.98
CA ALA A 38 2.56 -5.36 -11.75
C ALA A 38 1.67 -4.13 -12.02
N LEU A 39 1.68 -3.17 -11.08
CA LEU A 39 0.77 -2.03 -11.08
C LEU A 39 1.42 -0.71 -11.53
N ASP A 40 2.74 -0.64 -11.65
CA ASP A 40 3.48 0.57 -12.03
C ASP A 40 2.93 1.24 -13.30
N HIS A 41 2.64 0.43 -14.32
CA HIS A 41 2.11 0.92 -15.60
C HIS A 41 0.58 1.07 -15.63
N VAL A 42 -0.11 0.61 -14.60
CA VAL A 42 -1.59 0.68 -14.49
C VAL A 42 -2.01 1.97 -13.80
N VAL A 43 -1.24 2.42 -12.81
CA VAL A 43 -1.55 3.62 -12.03
C VAL A 43 -1.06 4.87 -12.78
N PRO A 44 -1.92 5.88 -13.01
CA PRO A 44 -1.51 7.16 -13.60
C PRO A 44 -0.40 7.87 -12.81
N GLN A 45 0.38 8.72 -13.49
CA GLN A 45 1.55 9.38 -12.90
C GLN A 45 1.22 10.41 -11.81
N ASP A 46 0.02 10.99 -11.86
CA ASP A 46 -0.53 11.92 -10.88
C ASP A 46 -1.29 11.21 -9.73
N GLN A 47 -1.17 9.89 -9.65
CA GLN A 47 -1.88 9.04 -8.70
C GLN A 47 -0.95 8.06 -7.99
N SER A 48 -1.31 7.76 -6.75
CA SER A 48 -0.73 6.67 -5.97
C SER A 48 -1.83 5.72 -5.52
N ILE A 49 -1.54 4.42 -5.54
CA ILE A 49 -2.32 3.41 -4.83
C ILE A 49 -1.60 3.06 -3.54
N VAL A 50 -2.29 3.25 -2.42
CA VAL A 50 -1.82 2.78 -1.12
C VAL A 50 -2.65 1.57 -0.72
N PHE A 51 -1.99 0.51 -0.24
CA PHE A 51 -2.70 -0.64 0.29
C PHE A 51 -2.16 -1.10 1.64
N THR A 52 -3.06 -1.64 2.44
CA THR A 52 -2.74 -2.32 3.70
C THR A 52 -3.17 -3.77 3.64
N LEU A 53 -2.44 -4.62 4.36
CA LEU A 53 -2.67 -6.05 4.41
C LEU A 53 -2.36 -6.57 5.83
N THR A 54 -3.27 -7.33 6.43
CA THR A 54 -2.98 -7.96 7.73
C THR A 54 -2.09 -9.20 7.57
N ALA A 55 -1.14 -9.39 8.50
CA ALA A 55 -0.42 -10.64 8.69
C ALA A 55 -1.18 -11.60 9.63
N PRO A 56 -0.96 -12.93 9.54
CA PRO A 56 -0.02 -13.63 8.65
C PRO A 56 -0.53 -13.84 7.22
N ILE A 57 0.37 -13.75 6.24
CA ILE A 57 0.04 -13.94 4.82
C ILE A 57 0.26 -15.41 4.44
N ARG A 58 -0.83 -16.16 4.27
CA ARG A 58 -0.75 -17.61 3.98
C ARG A 58 -0.58 -17.92 2.50
N LEU A 59 -1.19 -17.11 1.63
CA LEU A 59 -1.24 -17.34 0.18
C LEU A 59 -0.73 -16.11 -0.59
N PRO A 60 0.55 -15.70 -0.42
CA PRO A 60 1.05 -14.41 -0.89
C PRO A 60 0.86 -14.19 -2.40
N ALA A 61 1.09 -15.21 -3.22
CA ALA A 61 0.92 -15.10 -4.67
C ALA A 61 -0.55 -14.89 -5.08
N LYS A 62 -1.49 -15.61 -4.44
CA LYS A 62 -2.93 -15.47 -4.73
C LYS A 62 -3.45 -14.12 -4.22
N THR A 63 -3.03 -13.71 -3.02
CA THR A 63 -3.37 -12.39 -2.47
C THR A 63 -2.88 -11.26 -3.37
N ALA A 64 -1.64 -11.34 -3.86
CA ALA A 64 -1.12 -10.34 -4.80
C ALA A 64 -1.92 -10.30 -6.11
N ALA A 65 -2.23 -11.45 -6.71
CA ALA A 65 -3.02 -11.50 -7.95
C ALA A 65 -4.44 -10.93 -7.75
N ALA A 66 -5.07 -11.20 -6.62
CA ALA A 66 -6.40 -10.67 -6.30
C ALA A 66 -6.36 -9.15 -6.06
N ILE A 67 -5.33 -8.62 -5.37
CA ILE A 67 -5.13 -7.16 -5.23
C ILE A 67 -4.90 -6.52 -6.59
N GLU A 68 -4.07 -7.12 -7.43
CA GLU A 68 -3.81 -6.61 -8.78
C GLU A 68 -5.10 -6.51 -9.59
N ALA A 69 -5.94 -7.55 -9.57
CA ALA A 69 -7.23 -7.55 -10.25
C ALA A 69 -8.13 -6.42 -9.73
N LEU A 70 -8.25 -6.23 -8.41
CA LEU A 70 -9.06 -5.15 -7.83
C LEU A 70 -8.58 -3.77 -8.29
N VAL A 71 -7.27 -3.54 -8.39
CA VAL A 71 -6.74 -2.24 -8.84
C VAL A 71 -6.99 -2.03 -10.34
N ARG A 72 -6.90 -3.10 -11.16
CA ARG A 72 -7.18 -3.04 -12.61
C ARG A 72 -8.65 -2.82 -12.92
N ASP A 73 -9.55 -3.44 -12.16
CA ASP A 73 -11.00 -3.24 -12.28
C ASP A 73 -11.42 -1.82 -11.89
N GLY A 74 -10.55 -1.12 -11.16
CA GLY A 74 -10.69 0.30 -10.85
C GLY A 74 -11.15 0.55 -9.42
N LEU A 75 -10.81 1.74 -8.94
CA LEU A 75 -11.30 2.30 -7.68
C LEU A 75 -12.16 3.51 -8.03
N ASP A 76 -13.47 3.43 -7.80
CA ASP A 76 -14.45 4.50 -8.09
C ASP A 76 -14.33 5.71 -7.14
N GLY A 77 -13.10 6.14 -6.86
CA GLY A 77 -12.78 7.18 -5.86
C GLY A 77 -13.06 6.77 -4.42
N ARG A 78 -13.49 5.53 -4.18
CA ARG A 78 -13.76 4.98 -2.85
C ARG A 78 -12.67 4.02 -2.41
N ASP A 79 -12.43 3.99 -1.11
CA ASP A 79 -11.61 2.95 -0.50
C ASP A 79 -12.27 1.59 -0.67
N ILE A 80 -11.49 0.58 -1.10
CA ILE A 80 -11.94 -0.81 -1.04
C ILE A 80 -11.51 -1.38 0.30
N ARG A 81 -12.44 -2.02 1.00
CA ARG A 81 -12.18 -2.84 2.19
C ARG A 81 -12.72 -4.23 1.94
N THR A 82 -11.85 -5.23 1.93
CA THR A 82 -12.24 -6.61 1.61
C THR A 82 -11.36 -7.61 2.35
N THR A 83 -11.73 -8.89 2.30
CA THR A 83 -10.91 -9.98 2.81
C THR A 83 -10.49 -10.87 1.65
N LEU A 84 -9.18 -10.99 1.43
CA LEU A 84 -8.60 -11.82 0.39
C LEU A 84 -7.78 -12.92 1.05
N HIS A 85 -8.20 -14.17 0.85
CA HIS A 85 -7.49 -15.36 1.35
C HIS A 85 -7.16 -15.34 2.85
N GLY A 86 -8.05 -14.73 3.65
CA GLY A 86 -7.90 -14.62 5.10
C GLY A 86 -7.07 -13.42 5.57
N ASN A 87 -6.68 -12.52 4.65
CA ASN A 87 -6.05 -11.25 4.98
C ASN A 87 -7.04 -10.11 4.79
N HIS A 88 -7.15 -9.21 5.77
CA HIS A 88 -7.89 -7.97 5.60
C HIS A 88 -7.06 -7.05 4.71
N VAL A 89 -7.68 -6.59 3.63
CA VAL A 89 -7.07 -5.73 2.63
C VAL A 89 -7.84 -4.44 2.60
N GLN A 90 -7.12 -3.32 2.64
CA GLN A 90 -7.68 -2.02 2.32
C GLN A 90 -6.85 -1.36 1.23
N LEU A 91 -7.53 -0.71 0.29
CA LEU A 91 -6.94 -0.05 -0.87
C LEU A 91 -7.49 1.37 -0.94
N ARG A 92 -6.60 2.34 -1.15
CA ARG A 92 -6.95 3.73 -1.37
C ARG A 92 -6.21 4.28 -2.59
N ARG A 93 -6.95 4.98 -3.45
CA ARG A 93 -6.39 5.80 -4.52
C ARG A 93 -6.21 7.23 -4.02
N VAL A 94 -4.99 7.74 -4.10
CA VAL A 94 -4.64 9.12 -3.77
C VAL A 94 -4.34 9.85 -5.08
N ALA A 95 -5.12 10.88 -5.40
CA ALA A 95 -4.97 11.68 -6.60
C ALA A 95 -4.29 13.02 -6.34
N GLY A 96 -3.67 13.59 -7.37
CA GLY A 96 -2.98 14.87 -7.30
C GLY A 96 -1.68 14.80 -6.52
N VAL A 97 -0.99 13.65 -6.58
CA VAL A 97 0.37 13.48 -6.06
C VAL A 97 1.39 13.97 -7.09
N SER A 98 2.57 14.39 -6.65
CA SER A 98 3.69 14.68 -7.56
C SER A 98 4.09 13.43 -8.35
N ALA A 99 4.55 13.63 -9.58
CA ALA A 99 5.10 12.59 -10.45
C ALA A 99 6.27 11.81 -9.84
N GLU A 100 6.93 12.37 -8.82
CA GLU A 100 8.05 11.79 -8.10
C GLU A 100 7.62 10.81 -6.99
N MET A 101 6.32 10.84 -6.63
CA MET A 101 5.76 9.95 -5.61
C MET A 101 5.66 8.49 -6.09
N PRO A 102 5.75 7.51 -5.18
CA PRO A 102 5.50 6.12 -5.53
C PRO A 102 4.09 5.94 -6.11
N ARG A 103 4.00 5.36 -7.29
CA ARG A 103 2.70 4.94 -7.87
C ARG A 103 2.00 3.90 -7.00
N VAL A 104 2.77 3.08 -6.27
CA VAL A 104 2.24 2.03 -5.41
C VAL A 104 3.03 1.96 -4.11
N ALA A 105 2.33 2.05 -2.98
CA ALA A 105 2.88 1.88 -1.64
C ALA A 105 2.08 0.79 -0.89
N GLY A 106 2.80 -0.13 -0.24
CA GLY A 106 2.20 -1.31 0.39
C GLY A 106 2.70 -1.53 1.80
N PHE A 107 1.76 -1.69 2.74
CA PHE A 107 2.07 -1.85 4.16
C PHE A 107 1.42 -3.09 4.75
N VAL A 108 2.24 -3.98 5.31
CA VAL A 108 1.73 -5.17 6.01
C VAL A 108 1.85 -4.93 7.51
N HIS A 109 0.77 -5.17 8.25
CA HIS A 109 0.71 -4.96 9.69
C HIS A 109 0.12 -6.16 10.42
N ASN A 110 0.39 -6.28 11.72
CA ASN A 110 -0.28 -7.28 12.54
C ASN A 110 -1.67 -6.77 12.97
N GLN A 111 -2.62 -7.68 13.15
CA GLN A 111 -3.80 -7.36 13.96
C GLN A 111 -3.40 -7.17 15.43
N PRO A 112 -4.15 -6.36 16.21
CA PRO A 112 -5.40 -5.67 15.85
C PRO A 112 -5.21 -4.25 15.29
N SER A 113 -4.02 -3.89 14.80
CA SER A 113 -3.80 -2.54 14.26
C SER A 113 -4.78 -2.21 13.13
N ASP A 114 -5.27 -0.98 13.13
CA ASP A 114 -6.21 -0.50 12.11
C ASP A 114 -5.45 -0.11 10.84
N GLY A 115 -5.83 -0.71 9.72
CA GLY A 115 -5.28 -0.37 8.41
C GLY A 115 -5.67 1.03 7.95
N GLU A 116 -6.81 1.57 8.41
CA GLU A 116 -7.31 2.87 7.98
C GLU A 116 -6.35 3.99 8.42
N HIS A 117 -5.87 3.91 9.66
CA HIS A 117 -4.89 4.86 10.19
C HIS A 117 -3.56 4.84 9.39
N ILE A 118 -3.15 3.68 8.88
CA ILE A 118 -1.97 3.58 8.01
C ILE A 118 -2.23 4.30 6.67
N LEU A 119 -3.42 4.10 6.08
CA LEU A 119 -3.82 4.76 4.84
C LEU A 119 -3.87 6.29 4.98
N ASP A 120 -4.39 6.79 6.11
CA ASP A 120 -4.47 8.22 6.38
C ASP A 120 -3.07 8.86 6.50
N LEU A 121 -2.15 8.20 7.24
CA LEU A 121 -0.77 8.66 7.37
C LEU A 121 -0.04 8.64 6.03
N ALA A 122 -0.21 7.57 5.24
CA ALA A 122 0.40 7.46 3.92
C ALA A 122 -0.12 8.55 2.97
N GLN A 123 -1.43 8.78 2.94
CA GLN A 123 -2.04 9.83 2.14
C GLN A 123 -1.52 11.21 2.51
N ALA A 124 -1.46 11.53 3.81
CA ALA A 124 -0.93 12.82 4.27
C ALA A 124 0.48 13.06 3.71
N ARG A 125 1.38 12.09 3.85
CA ARG A 125 2.77 12.19 3.36
C ARG A 125 2.88 12.32 1.85
N LEU A 126 2.04 11.60 1.10
CA LEU A 126 2.01 11.69 -0.37
C LEU A 126 1.51 13.06 -0.86
N LEU A 127 0.63 13.72 -0.08
CA LEU A 127 0.06 15.02 -0.43
C LEU A 127 0.84 16.22 0.14
N GLU A 128 1.67 16.02 1.17
CA GLU A 128 2.52 17.07 1.76
C GLU A 128 3.65 17.54 0.82
N ARG A 129 3.98 16.76 -0.22
CA ARG A 129 5.09 17.04 -1.15
C ARG A 129 4.62 17.26 -2.59
N LYS A 130 3.56 18.05 -2.76
CA LYS A 130 3.07 18.51 -4.06
C LYS A 130 3.98 19.52 -4.71
#